data_AF-A0A094IIM3-F1
#
_entry.id   AF-A0A094IIM3-F1
#
_cell.length_a   1.000
_cell.length_b   1.000
_cell.length_c   1.000
_cell.angle_alpha   90.00
_cell.angle_beta   90.00
_cell.angle_gamma   90.00
#
_symmetry.space_group_name_H-M   'P 1'
#
loop_
_entity.id
_entity.type
_entity.pdbx_description
1 polymer ?
#
loop_
_entity_poly.entity_id
_entity_poly.type
_entity_poly.pdbx_seq_one_letter_code
_entity_poly.pdbx_strand_id
1 'polypeptide(L)'
;MEDFANSLSDFVLESIGVSLTEMAIQILSTILLFLIVKYFFWNNITEYLEKRKEFMASEYEDAKVANLEAISTKEKAELELTEIRLSAKGVIDDAKDRGELERTDIVKKAKKEARIVISNAQKEIDSEIEKARSNLNEEIVSVAVLMAEKVIKKEIDASKHKELISEVTKGVAS
;
A
#
# COMPACT_ATOMS: atom_id res chain seq x y z
N MET A 1 -61.42 13.70 88.77
CA MET A 1 -60.68 13.98 87.51
C MET A 1 -61.43 14.99 86.65
N GLU A 2 -62.76 15.05 86.72
CA GLU A 2 -63.58 16.05 86.01
C GLU A 2 -63.31 17.50 86.48
N ASP A 3 -63.10 17.74 87.77
CA ASP A 3 -62.78 19.08 88.30
C ASP A 3 -61.44 19.67 87.80
N PHE A 4 -60.49 18.81 87.47
CA PHE A 4 -59.20 19.23 86.91
C PHE A 4 -59.32 19.50 85.40
N ALA A 5 -60.10 18.68 84.68
CA ALA A 5 -60.40 18.91 83.27
C ALA A 5 -61.20 20.21 83.06
N ASN A 6 -62.14 20.52 83.96
CA ASN A 6 -62.95 21.74 83.90
C ASN A 6 -62.17 23.00 84.32
N SER A 7 -61.28 22.92 85.32
CA SER A 7 -60.41 24.05 85.67
C SER A 7 -59.34 24.32 84.60
N LEU A 8 -58.91 23.30 83.86
CA LEU A 8 -58.08 23.47 82.67
C LEU A 8 -58.87 24.01 81.47
N SER A 9 -60.14 23.63 81.29
CA SER A 9 -60.96 24.15 80.20
C SER A 9 -61.20 25.64 80.33
N ASP A 10 -61.50 26.10 81.55
CA ASP A 10 -61.79 27.50 81.81
C ASP A 10 -60.53 28.37 81.68
N PHE A 11 -59.38 27.88 82.17
CA PHE A 11 -58.10 28.57 82.02
C PHE A 11 -57.64 28.68 80.56
N VAL A 12 -57.84 27.63 79.76
CA VAL A 12 -57.47 27.61 78.33
C VAL A 12 -58.42 28.49 77.50
N LEU A 13 -59.72 28.50 77.83
CA LEU A 13 -60.69 29.40 77.20
C LEU A 13 -60.41 30.87 77.50
N GLU A 14 -60.04 31.21 78.74
CA GLU A 14 -59.74 32.59 79.14
C GLU A 14 -58.42 33.12 78.54
N SER A 15 -57.41 32.26 78.38
CA SER A 15 -56.07 32.67 77.92
C SER A 15 -55.86 32.60 76.41
N ILE A 16 -56.51 31.66 75.72
CA ILE A 16 -56.26 31.35 74.30
C ILE A 16 -57.54 31.51 73.45
N GLY A 17 -58.73 31.60 74.07
CA GLY A 17 -60.00 31.75 73.35
C GLY A 17 -60.43 30.52 72.55
N VAL A 18 -59.82 29.36 72.83
CA VAL A 18 -60.02 28.09 72.10
C VAL A 18 -60.45 27.00 73.07
N SER A 19 -61.41 26.16 72.67
CA SER A 19 -61.87 25.05 73.51
C SER A 19 -60.82 23.92 73.58
N LEU A 20 -60.72 23.22 74.73
CA LEU A 20 -59.86 22.03 74.87
C LEU A 20 -60.15 20.95 73.81
N THR A 21 -61.41 20.86 73.38
CA THR A 21 -61.85 19.96 72.30
C THR A 21 -61.29 20.37 70.94
N GLU A 22 -61.30 21.67 70.60
CA GLU A 22 -60.67 22.18 69.36
C GLU A 22 -59.17 21.95 69.38
N MET A 23 -58.51 22.15 70.53
CA MET A 23 -57.07 21.91 70.65
C MET A 23 -56.72 20.42 70.47
N ALA A 24 -57.51 19.51 71.06
CA ALA A 24 -57.33 18.07 70.87
C ALA A 24 -57.53 17.65 69.41
N ILE A 25 -58.54 18.19 68.72
CA ILE A 25 -58.79 17.93 67.29
C ILE A 25 -57.64 18.49 66.44
N GLN A 26 -57.14 19.69 66.73
CA GLN A 26 -56.02 20.29 66.01
C GLN A 26 -54.73 19.49 66.16
N ILE A 27 -54.43 19.02 67.38
CA ILE A 27 -53.26 18.17 67.65
C ILE A 27 -53.41 16.83 66.90
N LEU A 28 -54.59 16.21 66.96
CA LEU A 28 -54.85 14.95 66.25
C LEU A 28 -54.72 15.12 64.73
N SER A 29 -55.24 16.22 64.17
CA SER A 29 -55.12 16.57 62.76
C SER A 29 -53.66 16.79 62.35
N THR A 30 -52.88 17.49 63.18
CA THR A 30 -51.45 17.72 62.95
C THR A 30 -50.65 16.42 62.98
N ILE A 31 -50.96 15.52 63.91
CA ILE A 31 -50.32 14.19 63.99
C ILE A 31 -50.72 13.34 62.78
N LEU A 32 -51.99 13.35 62.38
CA LEU A 32 -52.46 12.62 61.20
C LEU A 32 -51.76 13.12 59.93
N LEU A 33 -51.68 14.43 59.74
CA LEU A 33 -50.93 15.06 58.64
C LEU A 33 -49.45 14.65 58.67
N PHE A 34 -48.82 14.72 59.84
CA PHE A 34 -47.42 14.34 59.99
C PHE A 34 -47.17 12.88 59.63
N LEU A 35 -48.06 11.97 60.01
CA LEU A 35 -47.97 10.55 59.66
C LEU A 35 -48.13 10.33 58.16
N ILE A 36 -49.08 11.01 57.51
CA ILE A 36 -49.29 10.93 56.06
C ILE A 36 -48.07 11.46 55.31
N VAL A 37 -47.57 12.64 55.70
CA VAL A 37 -46.39 13.26 55.08
C VAL A 37 -45.16 12.39 55.29
N LYS A 38 -44.90 11.91 56.51
CA LYS A 38 -43.77 11.02 56.80
C LYS A 38 -43.83 9.77 55.95
N TYR A 39 -44.98 9.09 55.87
CA TYR A 39 -45.10 7.85 55.10
C TYR A 39 -44.91 8.09 53.60
N PHE A 40 -45.55 9.13 53.04
CA PHE A 40 -45.53 9.39 51.61
C PHE A 40 -44.21 10.04 51.13
N PHE A 41 -43.66 10.99 51.87
CA PHE A 41 -42.45 11.71 51.45
C PHE A 41 -41.17 10.92 51.72
N TRP A 42 -41.11 10.12 52.79
CA TRP A 42 -39.90 9.36 53.09
C TRP A 42 -39.58 8.38 51.97
N ASN A 43 -40.59 7.66 51.45
CA ASN A 43 -40.39 6.74 50.34
C ASN A 43 -39.90 7.46 49.07
N ASN A 44 -40.60 8.53 48.65
CA ASN A 44 -40.28 9.26 47.42
C ASN A 44 -38.92 9.99 47.47
N ILE A 45 -38.56 10.59 48.62
CA ILE A 45 -37.30 11.32 48.78
C ILE A 45 -36.11 10.36 48.80
N THR A 46 -36.22 9.25 49.53
CA THR A 46 -35.13 8.27 49.59
C THR A 46 -34.91 7.62 48.23
N GLU A 47 -35.98 7.26 47.51
CA GLU A 47 -35.89 6.71 46.15
C GLU A 47 -35.21 7.68 45.17
N TYR A 48 -35.58 8.96 45.21
CA TYR A 48 -34.94 9.97 44.34
C TYR A 48 -33.44 10.14 44.64
N LEU A 49 -33.07 10.19 45.93
CA LEU A 49 -31.68 10.32 46.34
C LEU A 49 -30.84 9.08 45.97
N GLU A 50 -31.43 7.90 46.13
CA GLU A 50 -30.79 6.63 45.78
C GLU A 50 -30.59 6.52 44.27
N LYS A 51 -31.63 6.85 43.48
CA LYS A 51 -31.54 6.90 42.01
C LYS A 51 -30.50 7.90 41.52
N ARG A 52 -30.39 9.08 42.16
CA ARG A 52 -29.35 10.06 41.81
C ARG A 52 -27.96 9.55 42.16
N LYS A 53 -27.80 8.91 43.32
CA LYS A 53 -26.53 8.31 43.73
C LYS A 53 -26.11 7.20 42.77
N GLU A 54 -27.03 6.33 42.39
CA GLU A 54 -26.79 5.23 41.44
C GLU A 54 -26.44 5.78 40.05
N PHE A 55 -27.16 6.79 39.56
CA PHE A 55 -26.86 7.44 38.30
C PHE A 55 -25.44 8.04 38.29
N MET A 56 -25.06 8.78 39.34
CA MET A 56 -23.71 9.34 39.46
C MET A 56 -22.63 8.27 39.58
N ALA A 57 -22.92 7.16 40.26
CA ALA A 57 -21.99 6.03 40.35
C ALA A 57 -21.81 5.33 39.00
N SER A 58 -22.91 5.15 38.24
CA SER A 58 -22.87 4.60 36.88
C SER A 58 -22.08 5.50 35.94
N GLU A 59 -22.38 6.81 35.90
CA GLU A 59 -21.64 7.74 35.04
C GLU A 59 -20.14 7.78 35.39
N TYR A 60 -19.80 7.68 36.67
CA TYR A 60 -18.40 7.63 37.08
C TYR A 60 -17.70 6.34 36.64
N GLU A 61 -18.36 5.20 36.77
CA GLU A 61 -17.80 3.92 36.32
C GLU A 61 -17.71 3.87 34.79
N ASP A 62 -18.73 4.35 34.07
CA ASP A 62 -18.71 4.46 32.61
C ASP A 62 -17.58 5.37 32.12
N ALA A 63 -17.38 6.52 32.78
CA ALA A 63 -16.27 7.42 32.47
C ALA A 63 -14.91 6.76 32.73
N LYS A 64 -14.78 5.96 33.79
CA LYS A 64 -13.56 5.22 34.12
C LYS A 64 -13.30 4.11 33.10
N VAL A 65 -14.31 3.34 32.72
CA VAL A 65 -14.22 2.31 31.68
C VAL A 65 -13.82 2.93 30.35
N ALA A 66 -14.49 4.00 29.93
CA ALA A 66 -14.16 4.72 28.70
C ALA A 66 -12.71 5.26 28.71
N ASN A 67 -12.22 5.73 29.86
CA ASN A 67 -10.83 6.17 30.00
C ASN A 67 -9.84 5.01 29.85
N LEU A 68 -10.12 3.87 30.50
CA LEU A 68 -9.29 2.67 30.40
C LEU A 68 -9.30 2.10 28.97
N GLU A 69 -10.45 2.06 28.31
CA GLU A 69 -10.57 1.66 26.90
C GLU A 69 -9.82 2.61 25.97
N ALA A 70 -9.89 3.92 26.21
CA ALA A 70 -9.13 4.91 25.44
C ALA A 70 -7.62 4.73 25.60
N ILE A 71 -7.14 4.48 26.83
CA ILE A 71 -5.73 4.18 27.09
C ILE A 71 -5.31 2.89 26.37
N SER A 72 -6.09 1.81 26.53
CA SER A 72 -5.78 0.53 25.87
C SER A 72 -5.79 0.63 24.35
N THR A 73 -6.74 1.38 23.79
CA THR A 73 -6.83 1.61 22.34
C THR A 73 -5.65 2.43 21.84
N LYS A 74 -5.23 3.45 22.61
CA LYS A 74 -4.04 4.24 22.30
C LYS A 74 -2.77 3.39 22.33
N GLU A 75 -2.58 2.57 23.34
CA GLU A 75 -1.43 1.65 23.43
C GLU A 75 -1.39 0.67 22.26
N LYS A 76 -2.54 0.06 21.91
CA LYS A 76 -2.66 -0.82 20.74
C LYS A 76 -2.31 -0.10 19.45
N ALA A 77 -2.81 1.13 19.26
CA ALA A 77 -2.50 1.94 18.08
C ALA A 77 -1.02 2.31 18.01
N GLU A 78 -0.38 2.64 19.13
CA GLU A 78 1.06 2.93 19.18
C GLU A 78 1.91 1.69 18.85
N LEU A 79 1.51 0.51 19.34
CA LEU A 79 2.14 -0.77 19.00
C LEU A 79 1.99 -1.10 17.53
N GLU A 80 0.77 -1.03 16.98
CA GLU A 80 0.48 -1.28 15.57
C GLU A 80 1.26 -0.31 14.67
N LEU A 81 1.32 0.96 15.04
CA LEU A 81 2.08 1.97 14.28
C LEU A 81 3.59 1.70 14.32
N THR A 82 4.10 1.16 15.42
CA THR A 82 5.50 0.73 15.52
C THR A 82 5.78 -0.51 14.66
N GLU A 83 4.88 -1.49 14.67
CA GLU A 83 4.97 -2.68 13.83
C GLU A 83 4.90 -2.33 12.34
N ILE A 84 3.98 -1.45 11.93
CA ILE A 84 3.87 -0.93 10.57
C ILE A 84 5.18 -0.25 10.15
N ARG A 85 5.78 0.58 11.02
CA ARG A 85 7.06 1.23 10.72
C ARG A 85 8.19 0.22 10.52
N LEU A 86 8.27 -0.82 11.35
CA LEU A 86 9.27 -1.88 11.21
C LEU A 86 9.05 -2.68 9.92
N SER A 87 7.82 -3.08 9.64
CA SER A 87 7.44 -3.80 8.42
C SER A 87 7.71 -2.97 7.17
N ALA A 88 7.30 -1.69 7.15
CA ALA A 88 7.56 -0.78 6.04
C ALA A 88 9.06 -0.59 5.78
N LYS A 89 9.88 -0.47 6.84
CA LYS A 89 11.33 -0.44 6.69
C LYS A 89 11.86 -1.73 6.08
N GLY A 90 11.38 -2.89 6.56
CA GLY A 90 11.73 -4.19 6.01
C GLY A 90 11.38 -4.32 4.53
N VAL A 91 10.19 -3.87 4.11
CA VAL A 91 9.75 -3.86 2.71
C VAL A 91 10.65 -2.97 1.85
N ILE A 92 11.04 -1.79 2.36
CA ILE A 92 11.94 -0.87 1.63
C ILE A 92 13.33 -1.49 1.47
N ASP A 93 13.87 -2.11 2.52
CA ASP A 93 15.18 -2.73 2.49
C ASP A 93 15.19 -3.94 1.54
N ASP A 94 14.18 -4.80 1.61
CA ASP A 94 13.98 -5.94 0.69
C ASP A 94 13.75 -5.48 -0.77
N ALA A 95 13.04 -4.38 -0.99
CA ALA A 95 12.89 -3.78 -2.32
C ALA A 95 14.22 -3.25 -2.87
N LYS A 96 15.07 -2.65 -2.03
CA LYS A 96 16.41 -2.20 -2.42
C LYS A 96 17.31 -3.38 -2.76
N ASP A 97 17.31 -4.42 -1.95
CA ASP A 97 18.12 -5.63 -2.18
C ASP A 97 17.71 -6.32 -3.48
N ARG A 98 16.40 -6.49 -3.71
CA ARG A 98 15.89 -6.97 -5.01
C ARG A 98 16.30 -6.08 -6.16
N GLY A 99 16.23 -4.76 -5.99
CA GLY A 99 16.63 -3.79 -7.01
C GLY A 99 18.10 -3.89 -7.38
N GLU A 100 18.99 -4.03 -6.40
CA GLU A 100 20.43 -4.20 -6.66
C GLU A 100 20.76 -5.56 -7.31
N LEU A 101 20.07 -6.63 -6.90
CA LEU A 101 20.18 -7.94 -7.55
C LEU A 101 19.73 -7.87 -9.02
N GLU A 102 18.56 -7.31 -9.29
CA GLU A 102 18.02 -7.17 -10.64
C GLU A 102 18.92 -6.28 -11.50
N ARG A 103 19.41 -5.16 -10.95
CA ARG A 103 20.38 -4.29 -11.62
C ARG A 103 21.64 -5.06 -12.00
N THR A 104 22.19 -5.85 -11.06
CA THR A 104 23.39 -6.65 -11.30
C THR A 104 23.15 -7.67 -12.41
N ASP A 105 22.00 -8.34 -12.41
CA ASP A 105 21.62 -9.31 -13.43
C ASP A 105 21.40 -8.66 -14.80
N ILE A 106 20.76 -7.50 -14.87
CA ILE A 106 20.60 -6.73 -16.11
C ILE A 106 21.97 -6.36 -16.67
N VAL A 107 22.87 -5.82 -15.85
CA VAL A 107 24.23 -5.46 -16.28
C VAL A 107 25.01 -6.69 -16.74
N LYS A 108 24.87 -7.83 -16.07
CA LYS A 108 25.52 -9.08 -16.45
C LYS A 108 24.99 -9.61 -17.78
N LYS A 109 23.67 -9.58 -18.00
CA LYS A 109 23.02 -9.95 -19.27
C LYS A 109 23.46 -9.02 -20.39
N ALA A 110 23.42 -7.70 -20.18
CA ALA A 110 23.87 -6.71 -21.15
C ALA A 110 25.34 -6.92 -21.56
N LYS A 111 26.24 -7.17 -20.59
CA LYS A 111 27.66 -7.50 -20.88
C LYS A 111 27.81 -8.84 -21.64
N LYS A 112 26.93 -9.81 -21.40
CA LYS A 112 26.93 -11.08 -22.14
C LYS A 112 26.46 -10.86 -23.59
N GLU A 113 25.36 -10.14 -23.77
CA GLU A 113 24.81 -9.80 -25.09
C GLU A 113 25.81 -8.96 -25.90
N ALA A 114 26.42 -7.94 -25.31
CA ALA A 114 27.45 -7.15 -25.97
C ALA A 114 28.61 -8.01 -26.49
N ARG A 115 29.06 -9.00 -25.70
CA ARG A 115 30.10 -9.95 -26.13
C ARG A 115 29.64 -10.86 -27.27
N ILE A 116 28.37 -11.29 -27.26
CA ILE A 116 27.79 -12.08 -28.35
C ILE A 116 27.73 -11.24 -29.63
N VAL A 117 27.27 -9.99 -29.54
CA VAL A 117 27.21 -9.07 -30.69
C VAL A 117 28.61 -8.86 -31.27
N ILE A 118 29.62 -8.57 -30.44
CA ILE A 118 31.00 -8.40 -30.90
C ILE A 118 31.53 -9.68 -31.55
N SER A 119 31.28 -10.86 -30.95
CA SER A 119 31.72 -12.13 -31.53
C SER A 119 31.04 -12.43 -32.86
N ASN A 120 29.76 -12.08 -33.02
CA ASN A 120 29.04 -12.28 -34.26
C ASN A 120 29.53 -11.30 -35.34
N ALA A 121 29.74 -10.03 -34.98
CA ALA A 121 30.31 -9.04 -35.89
C ALA A 121 31.70 -9.46 -36.39
N GLN A 122 32.56 -10.02 -35.52
CA GLN A 122 33.86 -10.53 -35.94
C GLN A 122 33.74 -11.69 -36.93
N LYS A 123 32.84 -12.65 -36.68
CA LYS A 123 32.57 -13.76 -37.60
C LYS A 123 32.02 -13.27 -38.95
N GLU A 124 31.17 -12.26 -38.93
CA GLU A 124 30.60 -11.67 -40.14
C GLU A 124 31.68 -10.93 -40.94
N ILE A 125 32.56 -10.17 -40.28
CA ILE A 125 33.76 -9.57 -40.90
C ILE A 125 34.63 -10.65 -41.55
N ASP A 126 34.95 -11.72 -40.83
CA ASP A 126 35.79 -12.80 -41.36
C ASP A 126 35.13 -13.46 -42.59
N SER A 127 33.80 -13.68 -42.55
CA SER A 127 33.05 -14.21 -43.69
C SER A 127 33.03 -13.25 -44.88
N GLU A 128 32.89 -11.94 -44.66
CA GLU A 128 32.92 -10.94 -45.72
C GLU A 128 34.31 -10.79 -46.34
N ILE A 129 35.38 -10.92 -45.54
CA ILE A 129 36.76 -10.95 -46.05
C ILE A 129 36.95 -12.15 -46.99
N GLU A 130 36.49 -13.33 -46.60
CA GLU A 130 36.60 -14.53 -47.45
C GLU A 130 35.77 -14.39 -48.75
N LYS A 131 34.56 -13.83 -48.68
CA LYS A 131 33.78 -13.50 -49.89
C LYS A 131 34.48 -12.49 -50.78
N ALA A 132 35.04 -11.42 -50.20
CA ALA A 132 35.78 -10.42 -50.96
C ALA A 132 37.02 -11.01 -51.64
N ARG A 133 37.74 -11.92 -50.97
CA ARG A 133 38.87 -12.67 -51.56
C ARG A 133 38.41 -13.56 -52.72
N SER A 134 37.28 -14.26 -52.58
CA SER A 134 36.71 -15.06 -53.66
C SER A 134 36.37 -14.21 -54.88
N ASN A 135 35.68 -13.10 -54.68
CA ASN A 135 35.31 -12.18 -55.76
C ASN A 135 36.55 -11.59 -56.46
N LEU A 136 37.59 -11.20 -55.69
CA LEU A 136 38.85 -10.73 -56.26
C LEU A 136 39.53 -11.80 -57.12
N ASN A 137 39.52 -13.07 -56.68
CA ASN A 137 40.08 -14.16 -57.48
C ASN A 137 39.31 -14.37 -58.78
N GLU A 138 37.98 -14.33 -58.76
CA GLU A 138 37.15 -14.42 -59.97
C GLU A 138 37.45 -13.27 -60.94
N GLU A 139 37.61 -12.05 -60.43
CA GLU A 139 37.91 -10.87 -61.23
C GLU A 139 39.32 -10.93 -61.84
N ILE A 140 40.31 -11.44 -61.08
CA ILE A 140 41.67 -11.70 -61.59
C ILE A 140 41.64 -12.75 -62.71
N VAL A 141 40.87 -13.84 -62.54
CA VAL A 141 40.73 -14.88 -63.58
C VAL A 141 40.10 -14.30 -64.84
N SER A 142 39.04 -13.49 -64.70
CA SER A 142 38.39 -12.79 -65.82
C SER A 142 39.38 -11.89 -66.57
N VAL A 143 40.14 -11.06 -65.86
CA VAL A 143 41.15 -10.18 -66.46
C VAL A 143 42.27 -10.97 -67.12
N ALA A 144 42.73 -12.07 -66.53
CA ALA A 144 43.75 -12.94 -67.11
C ALA A 144 43.28 -13.60 -68.42
N VAL A 145 42.03 -14.07 -68.47
CA VAL A 145 41.41 -14.62 -69.68
C VAL A 145 41.31 -13.56 -70.77
N LEU A 146 40.84 -12.34 -70.45
CA LEU A 146 40.78 -11.22 -71.39
C LEU A 146 42.18 -10.84 -71.93
N MET A 147 43.20 -10.86 -71.07
CA MET A 147 44.58 -10.64 -71.50
C MET A 147 45.07 -11.77 -72.43
N ALA A 148 44.80 -13.03 -72.10
CA ALA A 148 45.14 -14.18 -72.94
C ALA A 148 44.46 -14.10 -74.31
N GLU A 149 43.17 -13.76 -74.36
CA GLU A 149 42.43 -13.53 -75.62
C GLU A 149 43.06 -12.41 -76.45
N LYS A 150 43.47 -11.30 -75.81
CA LYS A 150 44.09 -10.17 -76.50
C LYS A 150 45.49 -10.50 -77.03
N VAL A 151 46.27 -11.28 -76.29
CA VAL A 151 47.58 -11.78 -76.74
C VAL A 151 47.43 -12.75 -77.90
N ILE A 152 46.50 -13.71 -77.82
CA ILE A 152 46.20 -14.66 -78.91
C ILE A 152 45.73 -13.92 -80.17
N LYS A 153 44.83 -12.94 -80.05
CA LYS A 153 44.42 -12.10 -81.19
C LYS A 153 45.61 -11.37 -81.84
N LYS A 154 46.54 -10.85 -81.05
CA LYS A 154 47.73 -10.13 -81.54
C LYS A 154 48.74 -11.05 -82.24
N GLU A 155 48.99 -12.24 -81.68
CA GLU A 155 49.85 -13.26 -82.30
C GLU A 155 49.26 -13.81 -83.61
N ILE A 156 47.93 -13.99 -83.67
CA ILE A 156 47.25 -14.44 -84.90
C ILE A 156 47.32 -13.40 -86.02
N ASP A 157 47.30 -12.10 -85.69
CA ASP A 157 47.34 -11.00 -86.66
C ASP A 157 48.76 -10.77 -87.24
N ALA A 158 49.81 -10.91 -86.42
CA ALA A 158 51.18 -10.67 -86.86
C ALA A 158 51.82 -11.86 -87.63
N SER A 159 51.47 -13.10 -87.29
CA SER A 159 52.18 -14.29 -87.81
C SER A 159 51.33 -15.25 -88.66
N LYS A 160 50.02 -15.04 -88.83
CA LYS A 160 49.15 -15.99 -89.57
C LYS A 160 48.19 -15.37 -90.60
N HIS A 161 48.58 -14.27 -91.24
CA HIS A 161 47.80 -13.69 -92.34
C HIS A 161 48.50 -13.57 -93.70
N LYS A 162 49.59 -14.33 -93.92
CA LYS A 162 50.14 -14.55 -95.28
C LYS A 162 50.60 -15.97 -95.62
N GLU A 163 50.84 -16.84 -94.64
CA GLU A 163 51.31 -18.22 -94.92
C GLU A 163 50.19 -19.22 -95.25
N LEU A 164 48.98 -19.06 -94.67
CA LEU A 164 47.91 -20.05 -94.86
C LEU A 164 47.13 -19.91 -96.19
N ILE A 165 47.40 -18.87 -96.99
CA ILE A 165 46.78 -18.69 -98.33
C ILE A 165 47.77 -19.04 -99.46
N SER A 166 49.08 -19.02 -99.20
CA SER A 166 50.10 -19.36 -100.20
C SER A 166 50.39 -20.86 -100.30
N GLU A 167 50.07 -21.65 -99.27
CA GLU A 167 50.29 -23.10 -99.29
C GLU A 167 49.13 -23.90 -99.92
N VAL A 168 47.90 -23.38 -99.89
CA VAL A 168 46.74 -24.03 -100.55
C VAL A 168 46.70 -23.77 -102.06
N THR A 169 47.26 -22.65 -102.53
CA THR A 169 47.23 -22.28 -103.96
C THR A 169 48.37 -22.89 -104.79
N LYS A 170 49.38 -23.52 -104.17
CA LYS A 170 50.46 -24.24 -104.88
C LYS A 170 50.18 -25.73 -105.15
N GLY A 171 49.06 -26.28 -104.67
CA GLY A 171 48.72 -27.69 -104.83
C GLY A 171 47.65 -28.02 -105.89
N VAL A 172 47.00 -27.03 -106.50
CA VAL A 172 45.84 -27.25 -107.40
C VAL A 172 45.93 -26.49 -108.73
N ALA A 173 47.06 -25.87 -109.05
CA ALA A 173 47.31 -25.31 -110.36
C ALA A 173 48.69 -25.75 -110.84
N SER A 174 48.74 -26.10 -112.13
CA SER A 174 49.93 -26.38 -112.92
C SER A 174 51.09 -25.41 -112.71
#